data_AF-A0AAW1UF92-F1
#
_entry.id   AF-A0AAW1UF92-F1
#
_cell.length_a   1.000
_cell.length_b   1.000
_cell.length_c   1.000
_cell.angle_alpha   90.00
_cell.angle_beta   90.00
_cell.angle_gamma   90.00
#
_symmetry.space_group_name_H-M   'P 1'
#
loop_
_entity.id
_entity.type
_entity.pdbx_description
1 polymer ?
#
loop_
_entity_poly.entity_id
_entity_poly.type
_entity_poly.pdbx_seq_one_letter_code
_entity_poly.pdbx_strand_id
1 'polypeptide(L)'
;MGKSAEELYNEDMNRTKNEVEAENLESEVEEYKKPEAPHHIKLTVAILKRSLNFLPSNEKDRKLLVLEILRDGLEIIREFEDELLPMVHLIWHPLVGRFKETDSPVIINYSFLLLTTMARISKEFIRMRTIKDVLPSILNVLKNLSKESYLKDRGSAYSFAEKDIEKTSDAVFIYLSDKQPLPLQREAVNFFKLLILYDPTLQNTIKDWSKEKSTLECKKNVDRIFEENVGENYV
;
A
#
# COMPACT_ATOMS: atom_id res chain seq x y z
N MET A 1 5.25 -82.21 6.52
CA MET A 1 5.43 -81.45 7.77
C MET A 1 4.96 -80.04 7.49
N GLY A 2 3.87 -79.61 8.13
CA GLY A 2 3.39 -78.23 7.99
C GLY A 2 4.28 -77.30 8.82
N LYS A 3 4.51 -76.08 8.31
CA LYS A 3 5.26 -75.06 9.05
C LYS A 3 4.60 -74.80 10.40
N SER A 4 5.40 -74.59 11.44
CA SER A 4 4.90 -74.25 12.77
C SER A 4 4.23 -72.87 12.73
N ALA A 5 3.25 -72.63 13.60
CA ALA A 5 2.58 -71.32 13.72
C ALA A 5 3.58 -70.18 13.98
N GLU A 6 4.69 -70.49 14.66
CA GLU A 6 5.76 -69.54 14.97
C GLU A 6 6.63 -69.20 13.74
N GLU A 7 6.81 -70.16 12.83
CA GLU A 7 7.52 -69.92 11.56
C GLU A 7 6.68 -69.07 10.61
N LEU A 8 5.35 -69.31 10.57
CA LEU A 8 4.42 -68.50 9.79
C LEU A 8 4.35 -67.04 10.30
N TYR A 9 4.36 -66.85 11.62
CA TYR A 9 4.38 -65.51 12.23
C TYR A 9 5.66 -64.74 11.87
N ASN A 10 6.82 -65.40 11.94
CA ASN A 10 8.10 -64.76 11.61
C ASN A 10 8.23 -64.44 10.12
N GLU A 11 7.67 -65.27 9.23
CA GLU A 11 7.64 -65.00 7.79
C GLU A 11 6.78 -63.76 7.46
N ASP A 12 5.60 -63.62 8.08
CA ASP A 12 4.72 -62.46 7.87
C ASP A 12 5.34 -61.16 8.41
N MET A 13 6.00 -61.22 9.58
CA MET A 13 6.70 -60.08 10.16
C MET A 13 7.89 -59.63 9.28
N ASN A 14 8.64 -60.57 8.71
CA ASN A 14 9.74 -60.26 7.80
C ASN A 14 9.25 -59.73 6.46
N ARG A 15 8.15 -60.26 5.93
CA ARG A 15 7.54 -59.78 4.69
C ARG A 15 7.05 -58.34 4.84
N THR A 16 6.36 -58.04 5.93
CA THR A 16 5.90 -56.68 6.26
C THR A 16 7.08 -55.73 6.40
N LYS A 17 8.17 -56.15 7.06
CA LYS A 17 9.38 -55.34 7.20
C LYS A 17 10.06 -55.06 5.86
N ASN A 18 10.15 -56.07 4.99
CA ASN A 18 10.73 -55.93 3.66
C ASN A 18 9.85 -55.09 2.72
N GLU A 19 8.53 -55.17 2.84
CA GLU A 19 7.57 -54.32 2.09
C GLU A 19 7.69 -52.85 2.54
N VAL A 20 7.83 -52.59 3.84
CA VAL A 20 8.08 -51.23 4.38
C VAL A 20 9.48 -50.70 4.00
N GLU A 21 10.51 -51.56 3.97
CA GLU A 21 11.86 -51.17 3.52
C GLU A 21 11.89 -50.91 2.00
N ALA A 22 11.13 -51.67 1.20
CA ALA A 22 11.00 -51.45 -0.24
C ALA A 22 10.23 -50.16 -0.58
N GLU A 23 9.15 -49.84 0.14
CA GLU A 23 8.43 -48.56 0.00
C GLU A 23 9.29 -47.34 0.41
N ASN A 24 10.19 -47.51 1.39
CA ASN A 24 11.15 -46.47 1.78
C ASN A 24 12.31 -46.29 0.77
N LEU A 25 12.63 -47.32 -0.03
CA LEU A 25 13.66 -47.26 -1.07
C LEU A 25 13.13 -46.69 -2.40
N GLU A 26 11.83 -46.82 -2.68
CA GLU A 26 11.19 -46.21 -3.87
C GLU A 26 10.83 -44.73 -3.70
N SER A 27 11.11 -44.13 -2.54
CA SER A 27 10.87 -42.71 -2.25
C SER A 27 12.16 -41.88 -2.13
N GLU A 28 13.22 -42.24 -2.85
CA GLU A 28 14.21 -41.24 -3.30
C GLU A 28 13.59 -40.39 -4.42
N VAL A 29 12.56 -39.62 -4.08
CA VAL A 29 12.12 -38.49 -4.90
C VAL A 29 13.29 -37.52 -4.87
N GLU A 30 14.00 -37.36 -5.99
CA GLU A 30 14.96 -36.26 -6.17
C GLU A 30 14.27 -34.98 -5.70
N GLU A 31 14.69 -34.48 -4.53
CA GLU A 31 14.11 -33.30 -3.90
C GLU A 31 14.33 -32.14 -4.88
N TYR A 32 13.27 -31.74 -5.59
CA TYR A 32 13.30 -30.62 -6.52
C TYR A 32 13.69 -29.35 -5.75
N LYS A 33 14.99 -29.06 -5.67
CA LYS A 33 15.51 -27.84 -5.06
C LYS A 33 15.17 -26.67 -5.97
N LYS A 34 14.08 -25.98 -5.62
CA LYS A 34 13.68 -24.71 -6.24
C LYS A 34 14.89 -23.76 -6.27
N PRO A 35 15.17 -23.09 -7.40
CA PRO A 35 16.36 -22.25 -7.52
C PRO A 35 16.39 -21.21 -6.41
N GLU A 36 17.53 -21.12 -5.71
CA GLU A 36 17.70 -20.19 -4.59
C GLU A 36 17.53 -18.74 -5.05
N ALA A 37 16.91 -17.92 -4.20
CA ALA A 37 16.67 -16.52 -4.52
C ALA A 37 18.00 -15.77 -4.79
N PRO A 38 18.01 -14.82 -5.74
CA PRO A 38 19.19 -13.99 -6.02
C PRO A 38 19.69 -13.24 -4.77
N HIS A 39 20.99 -12.94 -4.72
CA HIS A 39 21.63 -12.27 -3.58
C HIS A 39 20.97 -10.94 -3.20
N HIS A 40 20.54 -10.13 -4.17
CA HIS A 40 19.87 -8.85 -3.91
C HIS A 40 18.51 -9.03 -3.21
N ILE A 41 17.80 -10.14 -3.48
CA ILE A 41 16.56 -10.50 -2.79
C ILE A 41 16.85 -10.90 -1.35
N LYS A 42 17.82 -11.79 -1.13
CA LYS A 42 18.25 -12.20 0.21
C LYS A 42 18.68 -10.99 1.06
N LEU A 43 19.44 -10.06 0.47
CA LEU A 43 19.85 -8.82 1.12
C LEU A 43 18.64 -7.95 1.48
N THR A 44 17.69 -7.80 0.55
CA THR A 44 16.47 -7.02 0.79
C THR A 44 15.66 -7.62 1.94
N VAL A 45 15.44 -8.94 1.95
CA VAL A 45 14.78 -9.65 3.05
C VAL A 45 15.50 -9.41 4.39
N ALA A 46 16.83 -9.45 4.41
CA ALA A 46 17.61 -9.16 5.61
C ALA A 46 17.41 -7.71 6.11
N ILE A 47 17.39 -6.73 5.20
CA ILE A 47 17.11 -5.32 5.52
C ILE A 47 15.69 -5.18 6.08
N LEU A 48 14.69 -5.79 5.45
CA LEU A 48 13.30 -5.74 5.91
C LEU A 48 13.16 -6.35 7.31
N LYS A 49 13.72 -7.54 7.54
CA LYS A 49 13.72 -8.21 8.85
C LYS A 49 14.40 -7.35 9.91
N ARG A 50 15.54 -6.75 9.59
CA ARG A 50 16.27 -5.89 10.53
C ARG A 50 15.44 -4.65 10.88
N SER A 51 14.87 -4.00 9.86
CA SER A 51 14.09 -2.76 9.99
C SER A 51 12.80 -2.97 10.77
N LEU A 52 12.13 -4.11 10.59
CA LEU A 52 10.89 -4.46 11.28
C LEU A 52 11.02 -4.37 12.81
N ASN A 53 12.19 -4.68 13.37
CA ASN A 53 12.46 -4.60 14.82
C ASN A 53 12.36 -3.17 15.38
N PHE A 54 12.44 -2.15 14.54
CA PHE A 54 12.33 -0.75 14.94
C PHE A 54 10.89 -0.21 14.84
N LEU A 55 9.95 -0.97 14.27
CA LEU A 55 8.56 -0.56 14.17
C LEU A 55 7.88 -0.35 15.55
N PRO A 56 8.23 -1.09 16.62
CA PRO A 56 7.77 -0.81 17.99
C PRO A 56 8.51 0.32 18.71
N SER A 57 9.45 1.04 18.07
CA SER A 57 10.20 2.13 18.72
C SER A 57 9.29 3.24 19.28
N ASN A 58 9.71 4.03 20.25
CA ASN A 58 8.94 5.20 20.71
C ASN A 58 9.11 6.43 19.80
N GLU A 59 10.14 6.42 18.94
CA GLU A 59 10.42 7.54 18.03
C GLU A 59 9.54 7.48 16.78
N LYS A 60 8.75 8.54 16.57
CA LYS A 60 7.83 8.67 15.43
C LYS A 60 8.55 8.55 14.09
N ASP A 61 9.62 9.32 13.88
CA ASP A 61 10.33 9.37 12.60
C ASP A 61 10.94 8.00 12.25
N ARG A 62 11.43 7.28 13.27
CA ARG A 62 11.94 5.92 13.11
C ARG A 62 10.85 4.96 12.65
N LYS A 63 9.64 5.03 13.22
CA LYS A 63 8.51 4.20 12.76
C LYS A 63 8.13 4.50 11.32
N LEU A 64 8.05 5.78 10.97
CA LEU A 64 7.68 6.21 9.62
C LEU A 64 8.69 5.71 8.59
N LEU A 65 9.98 5.89 8.85
CA LEU A 65 11.05 5.38 7.99
C LEU A 65 10.97 3.86 7.82
N VAL A 66 10.70 3.12 8.91
CA VAL A 66 10.55 1.67 8.85
C VAL A 66 9.34 1.27 8.00
N LEU A 67 8.21 1.95 8.13
CA LEU A 67 7.02 1.69 7.31
C LEU A 67 7.30 1.89 5.82
N GLU A 68 8.09 2.91 5.45
CA GLU A 68 8.51 3.13 4.07
C GLU A 68 9.47 2.05 3.58
N ILE A 69 10.50 1.72 4.37
CA ILE A 69 11.45 0.64 4.03
C ILE A 69 10.69 -0.67 3.79
N LEU A 70 9.72 -1.01 4.64
CA LEU A 70 8.90 -2.20 4.48
C LEU A 70 8.06 -2.13 3.20
N ARG A 71 7.43 -0.99 2.90
CA ARG A 71 6.62 -0.79 1.70
C ARG A 71 7.46 -1.00 0.43
N ASP A 72 8.58 -0.30 0.34
CA ASP A 72 9.40 -0.30 -0.87
C ASP A 72 10.16 -1.63 -1.02
N GLY A 73 10.66 -2.21 0.07
CA GLY A 73 11.34 -3.50 0.03
C GLY A 73 10.42 -4.68 -0.32
N LEU A 74 9.14 -4.62 0.06
CA LEU A 74 8.15 -5.63 -0.37
C LEU A 74 7.92 -5.60 -1.89
N GLU A 75 7.94 -4.43 -2.52
CA GLU A 75 7.86 -4.33 -3.99
C GLU A 75 9.08 -4.95 -4.68
N ILE A 76 10.28 -4.82 -4.10
CA ILE A 76 11.50 -5.42 -4.65
C ILE A 76 11.41 -6.95 -4.67
N ILE A 77 10.83 -7.56 -3.62
CA ILE A 77 10.74 -9.02 -3.50
C ILE A 77 9.43 -9.61 -4.05
N ARG A 78 8.59 -8.81 -4.72
CA ARG A 78 7.21 -9.19 -5.09
C ARG A 78 7.09 -10.42 -5.97
N GLU A 79 8.11 -10.71 -6.79
CA GLU A 79 8.12 -11.87 -7.71
C GLU A 79 8.66 -13.15 -7.04
N PHE A 80 9.15 -13.04 -5.80
CA PHE A 80 9.76 -14.13 -5.06
C PHE A 80 8.81 -14.56 -3.93
N GLU A 81 7.73 -15.28 -4.27
CA GLU A 81 6.66 -15.65 -3.32
C GLU A 81 7.19 -16.37 -2.05
N ASP A 82 8.23 -17.20 -2.18
CA ASP A 82 8.82 -17.93 -1.04
C ASP A 82 9.49 -17.02 -0.01
N GLU A 83 9.92 -15.82 -0.41
CA GLU A 83 10.49 -14.80 0.47
C GLU A 83 9.42 -13.78 0.88
N LEU A 84 8.53 -13.43 -0.07
CA LEU A 84 7.47 -12.45 0.11
C LEU A 84 6.47 -12.89 1.18
N LEU A 85 5.92 -14.10 1.07
CA LEU A 85 4.83 -14.54 1.95
C LEU A 85 5.27 -14.66 3.42
N PRO A 86 6.45 -15.22 3.75
CA PRO A 86 6.97 -15.17 5.11
C PRO A 86 7.18 -13.75 5.60
N MET A 87 7.66 -12.83 4.75
CA MET A 87 7.82 -11.42 5.13
C MET A 87 6.50 -10.74 5.41
N VAL A 88 5.48 -10.93 4.57
CA VAL A 88 4.11 -10.44 4.78
C VAL A 88 3.54 -10.97 6.11
N HIS A 89 3.78 -12.25 6.41
CA HIS A 89 3.37 -12.84 7.69
C HIS A 89 4.07 -12.19 8.89
N LEU A 90 5.39 -12.01 8.82
CA LEU A 90 6.18 -11.39 9.88
C LEU A 90 5.76 -9.94 10.14
N ILE A 91 5.47 -9.18 9.08
CA ILE A 91 5.06 -7.77 9.17
C ILE A 91 3.67 -7.61 9.79
N TRP A 92 2.78 -8.58 9.60
CA TRP A 92 1.36 -8.49 9.99
C TRP A 92 1.14 -8.03 11.43
N HIS A 93 1.66 -8.78 12.40
CA HIS A 93 1.40 -8.50 13.81
C HIS A 93 1.95 -7.14 14.27
N PRO A 94 3.20 -6.75 13.96
CA PRO A 94 3.71 -5.41 14.23
C PRO A 94 2.91 -4.29 13.55
N LEU A 95 2.40 -4.52 12.33
CA LEU A 95 1.63 -3.54 11.57
C LEU A 95 0.24 -3.28 12.18
N VAL A 96 -0.48 -4.33 12.60
CA VAL A 96 -1.79 -4.18 13.25
C VAL A 96 -1.71 -3.27 14.48
N GLY A 97 -0.60 -3.34 15.23
CA GLY A 97 -0.36 -2.45 16.37
C GLY A 97 -0.33 -0.96 16.00
N ARG A 98 0.12 -0.62 14.78
CA ARG A 98 0.22 0.78 14.32
C ARG A 98 -1.13 1.42 14.05
N PHE A 99 -2.14 0.64 13.64
CA PHE A 99 -3.51 1.13 13.46
C PHE A 99 -4.22 1.50 14.77
N LYS A 100 -3.62 1.16 15.92
CA LYS A 100 -4.13 1.55 17.24
C LYS A 100 -3.54 2.87 17.74
N GLU A 101 -2.54 3.42 17.06
CA GLU A 101 -1.88 4.68 17.43
C GLU A 101 -2.68 5.89 16.94
N THR A 102 -3.92 6.02 17.43
CA THR A 102 -4.88 7.05 16.99
C THR A 102 -4.41 8.48 17.22
N ASP A 103 -3.46 8.68 18.13
CA ASP A 103 -2.89 10.00 18.44
C ASP A 103 -1.98 10.52 17.31
N SER A 104 -1.60 9.67 16.35
CA SER A 104 -0.74 10.03 15.23
C SER A 104 -1.35 9.56 13.90
N PRO A 105 -2.23 10.38 13.28
CA PRO A 105 -2.85 10.06 11.99
C PRO A 105 -1.85 9.74 10.88
N VAL A 106 -0.64 10.33 10.94
CA VAL A 106 0.44 10.10 9.98
C VAL A 106 0.94 8.64 10.04
N ILE A 107 1.09 8.07 11.24
CA ILE A 107 1.51 6.66 11.39
C ILE A 107 0.44 5.74 10.79
N ILE A 108 -0.83 6.06 11.02
CA ILE A 108 -1.96 5.28 10.48
C ILE A 108 -1.99 5.36 8.95
N ASN A 109 -1.75 6.53 8.37
CA ASN A 109 -1.67 6.70 6.91
C ASN A 109 -0.54 5.83 6.32
N TYR A 110 0.68 5.91 6.86
CA TYR A 110 1.80 5.10 6.37
C TYR A 110 1.56 3.60 6.56
N SER A 111 0.92 3.22 7.66
CA SER A 111 0.50 1.83 7.91
C SER A 111 -0.55 1.37 6.89
N PHE A 112 -1.46 2.26 6.48
CA PHE A 112 -2.44 2.00 5.44
C PHE A 112 -1.78 1.83 4.07
N LEU A 113 -0.79 2.64 3.72
CA LEU A 113 -0.01 2.48 2.48
C LEU A 113 0.75 1.14 2.43
N LEU A 114 1.32 0.71 3.57
CA LEU A 114 1.94 -0.60 3.67
C LEU A 114 0.89 -1.72 3.52
N LEU A 115 -0.27 -1.58 4.16
CA LEU A 115 -1.37 -2.55 4.06
C LEU A 115 -1.88 -2.69 2.62
N THR A 116 -2.08 -1.59 1.89
CA THR A 116 -2.52 -1.62 0.49
C THR A 116 -1.48 -2.27 -0.40
N THR A 117 -0.20 -2.02 -0.14
CA THR A 117 0.93 -2.69 -0.81
C THR A 117 0.89 -4.20 -0.57
N MET A 118 0.77 -4.63 0.69
CA MET A 118 0.62 -6.04 1.04
C MET A 118 -0.61 -6.67 0.37
N ALA A 119 -1.76 -5.97 0.33
CA ALA A 119 -2.97 -6.45 -0.32
C ALA A 119 -2.78 -6.69 -1.81
N ARG A 120 -2.09 -5.76 -2.49
CA ARG A 120 -1.81 -5.84 -3.92
C ARG A 120 -0.93 -7.03 -4.27
N ILE A 121 0.10 -7.32 -3.47
CA ILE A 121 1.13 -8.31 -3.80
C ILE A 121 0.87 -9.70 -3.20
N SER A 122 0.17 -9.80 -2.07
CA SER A 122 -0.06 -11.08 -1.35
C SER A 122 -1.45 -11.70 -1.58
N LYS A 123 -2.23 -11.17 -2.53
CA LYS A 123 -3.54 -11.69 -2.95
C LYS A 123 -4.48 -11.88 -1.74
N GLU A 124 -4.99 -13.09 -1.53
CA GLU A 124 -6.01 -13.39 -0.51
C GLU A 124 -5.44 -13.56 0.91
N PHE A 125 -4.11 -13.61 1.05
CA PHE A 125 -3.43 -13.97 2.31
C PHE A 125 -3.83 -13.09 3.50
N ILE A 126 -4.05 -11.80 3.26
CA ILE A 126 -4.39 -10.84 4.32
C ILE A 126 -5.86 -10.46 4.36
N ARG A 127 -6.69 -10.87 3.39
CA ARG A 127 -8.07 -10.35 3.23
C ARG A 127 -8.91 -10.51 4.50
N MET A 128 -8.98 -11.74 5.01
CA MET A 128 -9.78 -12.05 6.20
C MET A 128 -9.20 -11.39 7.46
N ARG A 129 -7.86 -11.33 7.55
CA ARG A 129 -7.17 -10.72 8.69
C ARG A 129 -7.39 -9.20 8.72
N THR A 130 -7.39 -8.53 7.56
CA THR A 130 -7.68 -7.10 7.43
C THR A 130 -9.07 -6.77 7.93
N ILE A 131 -10.09 -7.55 7.53
CA ILE A 131 -11.47 -7.35 7.97
C ILE A 131 -11.57 -7.49 9.50
N LYS A 132 -10.89 -8.48 10.06
CA LYS A 132 -10.97 -8.80 11.49
C LYS A 132 -10.16 -7.84 12.37
N ASP A 133 -8.90 -7.59 12.01
CA ASP A 133 -7.92 -6.99 12.92
C ASP A 133 -7.71 -5.49 12.68
N VAL A 134 -7.95 -4.99 11.45
CA VAL A 134 -7.55 -3.64 11.02
C VAL A 134 -8.74 -2.75 10.66
N LEU A 135 -9.71 -3.29 9.91
CA LEU A 135 -10.88 -2.52 9.45
C LEU A 135 -11.63 -1.81 10.59
N PRO A 136 -11.86 -2.43 11.78
CA PRO A 136 -12.50 -1.74 12.89
C PRO A 136 -11.74 -0.49 13.34
N SER A 137 -10.40 -0.55 13.39
CA SER A 137 -9.55 0.58 13.75
C SER A 137 -9.62 1.70 12.72
N ILE A 138 -9.57 1.36 11.42
CA ILE A 138 -9.73 2.34 10.34
C ILE A 138 -11.08 3.04 10.44
N LEU A 139 -12.17 2.29 10.61
CA LEU A 139 -13.51 2.86 10.75
C LEU A 139 -13.62 3.79 11.96
N ASN A 140 -12.96 3.46 13.08
CA ASN A 140 -12.93 4.31 14.26
C ASN A 140 -12.18 5.63 13.99
N VAL A 141 -11.01 5.56 13.34
CA VAL A 141 -10.24 6.74 12.95
C VAL A 141 -11.07 7.64 12.03
N LEU A 142 -11.68 7.08 10.99
CA LEU A 142 -12.52 7.84 10.07
C LEU A 142 -13.73 8.49 10.76
N LYS A 143 -14.36 7.78 11.70
CA LYS A 143 -15.46 8.34 12.52
C LYS A 143 -15.00 9.48 13.45
N ASN A 144 -13.78 9.42 13.97
CA ASN A 144 -13.24 10.48 14.83
C ASN A 144 -12.85 11.70 13.99
N LEU A 145 -12.14 11.47 12.88
CA LEU A 145 -11.76 12.52 11.94
C LEU A 145 -12.98 13.22 11.36
N SER A 146 -14.07 12.51 11.05
CA SER A 146 -15.29 13.14 10.53
C SER A 146 -15.97 14.05 11.57
N LYS A 147 -15.99 13.65 12.84
CA LYS A 147 -16.49 14.51 13.94
C LYS A 147 -15.63 15.75 14.13
N GLU A 148 -14.30 15.59 14.09
CA GLU A 148 -13.38 16.72 14.18
C GLU A 148 -13.54 17.67 12.99
N SER A 149 -13.73 17.14 11.78
CA SER A 149 -13.97 17.95 10.58
C SER A 149 -15.19 18.86 10.77
N TYR A 150 -16.30 18.31 11.28
CA TYR A 150 -17.54 19.08 11.51
C TYR A 150 -17.40 20.17 12.58
N LEU A 151 -16.50 19.98 13.56
CA LEU A 151 -16.23 20.96 14.62
C LEU A 151 -15.25 22.06 14.18
N LYS A 152 -14.45 21.81 13.13
CA LYS A 152 -13.45 22.77 12.61
C LYS A 152 -14.05 23.82 11.66
N ASP A 153 -15.22 23.56 11.07
CA ASP A 153 -15.96 24.50 10.20
C ASP A 153 -16.36 25.82 10.89
N ARG A 154 -16.41 25.86 12.23
CA ARG A 154 -16.76 27.09 12.94
C ARG A 154 -15.57 28.01 13.25
N GLY A 155 -14.33 27.64 12.88
CA GLY A 155 -13.21 28.59 12.98
C GLY A 155 -11.79 28.03 13.07
N SER A 156 -11.45 26.86 12.53
CA SER A 156 -10.07 26.33 12.68
C SER A 156 -9.54 25.56 11.47
N ALA A 157 -8.23 25.69 11.23
CA ALA A 157 -7.36 25.00 10.26
C ALA A 157 -7.79 25.02 8.77
N TYR A 158 -9.06 24.80 8.43
CA TYR A 158 -9.59 24.93 7.08
C TYR A 158 -9.54 26.36 6.56
N SER A 159 -9.73 27.39 7.41
CA SER A 159 -9.50 28.79 7.00
C SER A 159 -8.00 29.13 6.82
N PHE A 160 -7.11 28.36 7.46
CA PHE A 160 -5.67 28.43 7.19
C PHE A 160 -5.32 27.72 5.87
N ALA A 161 -5.95 26.57 5.61
CA ALA A 161 -5.85 25.84 4.36
C ALA A 161 -6.47 26.61 3.18
N GLU A 162 -7.57 27.34 3.37
CA GLU A 162 -8.21 28.19 2.35
C GLU A 162 -7.23 29.27 1.88
N LYS A 163 -6.54 29.95 2.81
CA LYS A 163 -5.47 30.90 2.47
C LYS A 163 -4.28 30.26 1.77
N ASP A 164 -3.92 29.02 2.13
CA ASP A 164 -2.82 28.32 1.47
C ASP A 164 -3.24 27.71 0.12
N ILE A 165 -4.51 27.35 -0.03
CA ILE A 165 -5.16 26.96 -1.29
C ILE A 165 -5.19 28.16 -2.21
N GLU A 166 -5.59 29.34 -1.74
CA GLU A 166 -5.55 30.59 -2.52
C GLU A 166 -4.13 30.90 -2.99
N LYS A 167 -3.14 30.89 -2.10
CA LYS A 167 -1.73 31.13 -2.46
C LYS A 167 -1.18 30.09 -3.43
N THR A 168 -1.49 28.82 -3.21
CA THR A 168 -1.04 27.73 -4.10
C THR A 168 -1.70 27.86 -5.46
N SER A 169 -2.99 28.19 -5.47
CA SER A 169 -3.77 28.44 -6.68
C SER A 169 -3.23 29.65 -7.44
N ASP A 170 -2.90 30.76 -6.76
CA ASP A 170 -2.22 31.92 -7.35
C ASP A 170 -0.86 31.53 -7.96
N ALA A 171 -0.07 30.73 -7.25
CA ALA A 171 1.23 30.26 -7.71
C ALA A 171 1.13 29.31 -8.91
N VAL A 172 0.09 28.49 -8.98
CA VAL A 172 -0.13 27.54 -10.08
C VAL A 172 -0.81 28.22 -11.28
N PHE A 173 -1.59 29.28 -11.06
CA PHE A 173 -2.33 30.00 -12.10
C PHE A 173 -1.44 30.52 -13.22
N ILE A 174 -0.19 30.92 -12.91
CA ILE A 174 0.78 31.38 -13.91
C ILE A 174 1.09 30.32 -14.98
N TYR A 175 0.93 29.04 -14.64
CA TYR A 175 1.19 27.91 -15.53
C TYR A 175 0.07 27.65 -16.52
N LEU A 176 -1.07 28.35 -16.43
CA LEU A 176 -2.13 28.31 -17.44
C LEU A 176 -1.83 29.21 -18.66
N SER A 177 -0.81 30.08 -18.59
CA SER A 177 -0.42 30.98 -19.67
C SER A 177 0.26 30.25 -20.84
N ASP A 178 0.01 30.77 -22.04
CA ASP A 178 0.71 30.46 -23.31
C ASP A 178 2.23 30.62 -23.27
N LYS A 179 2.78 31.31 -22.28
CA LYS A 179 4.22 31.49 -22.10
C LYS A 179 4.90 30.26 -21.46
N GLN A 180 4.15 29.25 -21.05
CA GLN A 180 4.65 28.08 -20.33
C GLN A 180 4.64 26.83 -21.24
N PRO A 181 5.49 25.81 -21.00
CA PRO A 181 5.49 24.58 -21.80
C PRO A 181 4.15 23.84 -21.76
N LEU A 182 3.71 23.26 -22.87
CA LEU A 182 2.43 22.52 -22.97
C LEU A 182 2.25 21.41 -21.91
N PRO A 183 3.28 20.62 -21.54
CA PRO A 183 3.13 19.63 -20.46
C PRO A 183 2.78 20.28 -19.12
N LEU A 184 3.38 21.43 -18.82
CA LEU A 184 3.16 22.14 -17.56
C LEU A 184 1.79 22.82 -17.53
N GLN A 185 1.32 23.32 -18.67
CA GLN A 185 -0.05 23.82 -18.82
C GLN A 185 -1.08 22.71 -18.57
N ARG A 186 -0.84 21.50 -19.08
CA ARG A 186 -1.73 20.34 -18.86
C ARG A 186 -1.82 19.96 -17.39
N GLU A 187 -0.68 19.88 -16.71
CA GLU A 187 -0.64 19.59 -15.27
C GLU A 187 -1.32 20.69 -14.44
N ALA A 188 -1.16 21.96 -14.83
CA ALA A 188 -1.87 23.06 -14.18
C ALA A 188 -3.39 22.97 -14.36
N VAL A 189 -3.88 22.61 -15.56
CA VAL A 189 -5.31 22.37 -15.80
C VAL A 189 -5.80 21.21 -14.93
N ASN A 190 -5.06 20.10 -14.85
CA ASN A 190 -5.42 18.95 -14.03
C ASN A 190 -5.43 19.28 -12.54
N PHE A 191 -4.46 20.06 -12.06
CA PHE A 191 -4.44 20.58 -10.69
C PHE A 191 -5.74 21.31 -10.35
N PHE A 192 -6.18 22.24 -11.19
CA PHE A 192 -7.42 22.98 -10.93
C PHE A 192 -8.69 22.13 -11.07
N LYS A 193 -8.71 21.13 -11.98
CA LYS A 193 -9.79 20.14 -12.04
C LYS A 193 -9.94 19.38 -10.72
N LEU A 194 -8.84 18.87 -10.18
CA LEU A 194 -8.81 18.17 -8.90
C LEU A 194 -9.20 19.08 -7.74
N LEU A 195 -8.75 20.33 -7.77
CA LEU A 195 -9.02 21.29 -6.71
C LEU A 195 -10.50 21.72 -6.68
N ILE A 196 -11.15 21.86 -7.84
CA ILE A 196 -12.59 22.14 -7.93
C ILE A 196 -13.44 20.94 -7.47
N LEU A 197 -12.97 19.70 -7.71
CA LEU A 197 -13.63 18.50 -7.18
C LEU A 197 -13.58 18.46 -5.64
N TYR A 198 -12.51 19.01 -5.05
CA TYR A 198 -12.35 19.13 -3.60
C TYR A 198 -13.16 20.30 -3.02
N ASP A 199 -13.09 21.48 -3.63
CA ASP A 199 -13.82 22.69 -3.22
C ASP A 199 -14.48 23.37 -4.44
N PRO A 200 -15.79 23.13 -4.66
CA PRO A 200 -16.52 23.73 -5.77
C PRO A 200 -16.63 25.25 -5.73
N THR A 201 -16.38 25.91 -4.59
CA THR A 201 -16.51 27.37 -4.47
C THR A 201 -15.41 28.13 -5.23
N LEU A 202 -14.25 27.50 -5.43
CA LEU A 202 -13.10 28.02 -6.18
C LEU A 202 -13.38 28.27 -7.67
N GLN A 203 -14.46 27.70 -8.22
CA GLN A 203 -14.86 27.95 -9.60
C GLN A 203 -15.08 29.44 -9.87
N ASN A 204 -15.60 30.19 -8.89
CA ASN A 204 -15.85 31.63 -9.02
C ASN A 204 -14.52 32.41 -9.02
N THR A 205 -13.62 32.08 -8.09
CA THR A 205 -12.28 32.68 -7.98
C THR A 205 -11.45 32.48 -9.25
N ILE A 206 -11.44 31.27 -9.82
CA ILE A 206 -10.73 30.95 -11.07
C ILE A 206 -11.31 31.74 -12.26
N LYS A 207 -12.65 31.86 -12.32
CA LYS A 207 -13.32 32.67 -13.36
C LYS A 207 -12.97 34.16 -13.23
N ASP A 208 -12.84 34.67 -12.02
CA ASP A 208 -12.48 36.07 -11.78
C ASP A 208 -11.01 36.34 -12.10
N TRP A 209 -10.09 35.43 -11.74
CA TRP A 209 -8.68 35.52 -12.16
C TRP A 209 -8.49 35.48 -13.67
N SER A 210 -9.30 34.67 -14.37
CA SER A 210 -9.32 34.63 -15.84
C SER A 210 -9.77 35.96 -16.47
N LYS A 211 -10.56 36.77 -15.76
CA LYS A 211 -10.96 38.10 -16.23
C LYS A 211 -9.84 39.13 -16.03
N GLU A 212 -9.09 39.05 -14.93
CA GLU A 212 -8.08 40.06 -14.58
C GLU A 212 -6.72 39.85 -15.25
N LYS A 213 -6.30 38.61 -15.56
CA LYS A 213 -4.89 38.29 -15.89
C LYS A 213 -4.64 37.55 -17.21
N SER A 214 -5.61 37.44 -18.13
CA SER A 214 -5.60 36.35 -19.11
C SER A 214 -5.38 36.72 -20.59
N THR A 215 -4.41 36.05 -21.22
CA THR A 215 -4.23 35.93 -22.69
C THR A 215 -5.27 34.98 -23.31
N LEU A 216 -5.49 35.03 -24.62
CA LEU A 216 -6.55 34.23 -25.29
C LEU A 216 -6.42 32.72 -25.05
N GLU A 217 -5.20 32.18 -24.98
CA GLU A 217 -4.95 30.76 -24.72
C GLU A 217 -5.12 30.40 -23.23
N CYS A 218 -4.78 31.31 -22.32
CA CYS A 218 -5.06 31.13 -20.89
C CYS A 218 -6.57 31.00 -20.65
N LYS A 219 -7.41 31.73 -21.41
CA LYS A 219 -8.88 31.56 -21.36
C LYS A 219 -9.30 30.17 -21.81
N LYS A 220 -8.75 29.65 -22.90
CA LYS A 220 -9.02 28.28 -23.36
C LYS A 220 -8.59 27.22 -22.34
N ASN A 221 -7.44 27.39 -21.71
CA ASN A 221 -6.99 26.48 -20.66
C ASN A 221 -7.90 26.55 -19.42
N VAL A 222 -8.41 27.74 -19.08
CA VAL A 222 -9.43 27.88 -18.04
C VAL A 222 -10.75 27.22 -18.42
N ASP A 223 -11.19 27.34 -19.67
CA ASP A 223 -12.40 26.67 -20.16
C ASP A 223 -12.26 25.15 -20.06
N ARG A 224 -11.08 24.60 -20.40
CA ARG A 224 -10.74 23.18 -20.25
C ARG A 224 -10.80 22.66 -18.82
N ILE A 225 -10.64 23.53 -17.81
CA ILE A 225 -10.81 23.14 -16.39
C ILE A 225 -12.27 22.76 -16.12
N PHE A 226 -13.22 23.43 -16.78
CA PHE A 226 -14.66 23.25 -16.57
C PHE A 226 -15.33 22.30 -17.57
N GLU A 227 -14.60 21.86 -18.60
CA GLU A 227 -15.05 20.81 -19.52
C GLU A 227 -15.12 19.46 -18.79
N GLU A 228 -16.29 18.80 -18.84
CA GLU A 228 -16.44 17.42 -18.40
C GLU A 228 -15.46 16.53 -19.19
N ASN A 229 -14.73 15.65 -18.49
CA ASN A 229 -13.79 14.72 -19.11
C ASN A 229 -14.53 13.80 -20.08
N VAL A 230 -14.62 14.18 -21.36
CA VAL A 230 -14.91 13.25 -22.45
C VAL A 230 -13.62 12.48 -22.72
N GLY A 231 -13.41 11.42 -21.93
CA GLY A 231 -12.54 10.29 -22.27
C GLY A 231 -11.04 10.57 -22.30
N GLU A 232 -10.38 10.41 -21.16
CA GLU A 232 -9.11 9.68 -21.16
C GLU A 232 -9.36 8.34 -20.46
N ASN A 233 -9.68 7.34 -21.29
CA ASN A 233 -9.57 5.95 -20.93
C ASN A 233 -8.12 5.70 -20.51
N TYR A 234 -7.89 5.50 -19.22
CA TYR A 234 -6.69 4.82 -18.76
C TYR A 234 -6.82 3.34 -19.16
N VAL A 235 -6.27 3.02 -20.34
CA VAL A 235 -5.85 1.65 -20.71
C VAL A 235 -4.49 1.39 -20.08
#